data_AF-A0AAW2UDD6-F1
#
_entry.id   AF-A0AAW2UDD6-F1
#
_cell.length_a   1.000
_cell.length_b   1.000
_cell.length_c   1.000
_cell.angle_alpha   90.00
_cell.angle_beta   90.00
_cell.angle_gamma   90.00
#
_symmetry.space_group_name_H-M   'P 1'
#
loop_
_entity.id
_entity.type
_entity.pdbx_description
1 polymer ?
#
loop_
_entity_poly.entity_id
_entity_poly.type
_entity_poly.pdbx_seq_one_letter_code
_entity_poly.pdbx_strand_id
1 'polypeptide(L)'
;MAGGIDVTSDEQGYDRMEMLRAFDETKAGVKGLKDSGLLKIPRIFVRPSEELAQELTCKKTLVEVPVIDLSGIQDTDGRKRVLEEVRVASETWGFFQVVNHGIPLTVLDGMIDGVRKFNEQDVEEKRNIIPGIGQEEQDFTAVMICSCQELLAGGIP
;
A
#
# COMPACT_ATOMS: atom_id res chain seq x y z
N MET A 1 -25.11 11.23 47.11
CA MET A 1 -25.41 11.88 45.82
C MET A 1 -24.57 11.18 44.77
N ALA A 2 -25.24 10.46 43.87
CA ALA A 2 -24.63 9.77 42.75
C ALA A 2 -24.26 10.77 41.65
N GLY A 3 -23.20 10.47 40.91
CA GLY A 3 -22.75 11.21 39.75
C GLY A 3 -21.70 10.40 39.02
N GLY A 4 -22.10 9.21 38.54
CA GLY A 4 -21.29 8.43 37.59
C GLY A 4 -21.35 9.11 36.24
N ILE A 5 -20.18 9.31 35.62
CA ILE A 5 -20.07 9.72 34.23
C ILE A 5 -20.52 8.53 33.40
N ASP A 6 -21.71 8.68 32.86
CA ASP A 6 -22.36 7.76 31.95
C ASP A 6 -21.52 7.66 30.68
N VAL A 7 -20.91 6.48 30.47
CA VAL A 7 -20.37 6.04 29.19
C VAL A 7 -21.58 5.62 28.35
N THR A 8 -22.36 6.60 27.89
CA THR A 8 -23.43 6.33 26.95
C THR A 8 -22.84 6.19 25.56
N SER A 9 -22.62 4.93 25.19
CA SER A 9 -23.05 4.35 23.91
C SER A 9 -23.46 5.36 22.83
N ASP A 10 -22.54 5.72 21.94
CA ASP A 10 -22.90 6.14 20.57
C ASP A 10 -23.31 4.88 19.78
N GLU A 11 -24.40 4.25 20.19
CA GLU A 11 -25.16 3.22 19.49
C GLU A 11 -26.23 3.90 18.62
N GLN A 12 -25.82 4.83 17.75
CA GLN A 12 -26.59 5.16 16.56
C GLN A 12 -26.02 4.31 15.45
N GLY A 13 -26.84 3.36 14.98
CA GLY A 13 -26.52 2.30 14.02
C GLY A 13 -25.45 2.71 13.02
N TYR A 14 -24.23 2.25 13.30
CA TYR A 14 -23.09 2.45 12.44
C TYR A 14 -23.21 1.48 11.28
N ASP A 15 -23.78 1.91 10.15
CA ASP A 15 -23.69 1.12 8.93
C ASP A 15 -22.37 1.44 8.22
N ARG A 16 -21.36 0.62 8.50
CA ARG A 16 -20.05 0.68 7.82
C ARG A 16 -20.20 0.70 6.31
N MET A 17 -21.20 -0.02 5.79
CA MET A 17 -21.44 -0.14 4.35
C MET A 17 -22.00 1.16 3.77
N GLU A 18 -22.87 1.86 4.51
CA GLU A 18 -23.38 3.17 4.08
C GLU A 18 -22.26 4.21 3.97
N MET A 19 -21.36 4.27 4.94
CA MET A 19 -20.23 5.21 4.88
C MET A 19 -19.19 4.85 3.82
N LEU A 20 -18.91 3.56 3.62
CA LEU A 20 -18.08 3.12 2.50
C LEU A 20 -18.69 3.59 1.18
N ARG A 21 -20.00 3.36 1.01
CA ARG A 21 -20.71 3.77 -0.18
C ARG A 21 -20.65 5.29 -0.37
N ALA A 22 -20.93 6.08 0.66
CA ALA A 22 -20.84 7.54 0.60
C ALA A 22 -19.42 8.00 0.23
N PHE A 23 -18.39 7.35 0.78
CA PHE A 23 -16.99 7.62 0.44
C PHE A 23 -16.69 7.28 -1.02
N ASP A 24 -17.08 6.10 -1.49
CA ASP A 24 -16.88 5.66 -2.87
C ASP A 24 -17.65 6.51 -3.88
N GLU A 25 -18.82 7.02 -3.51
CA GLU A 25 -19.62 7.96 -4.30
C GLU A 25 -18.92 9.31 -4.50
N THR A 26 -18.05 9.73 -3.57
CA THR A 26 -17.24 10.96 -3.77
C THR A 26 -16.24 10.82 -4.92
N LYS A 27 -15.83 9.58 -5.25
CA LYS A 27 -14.80 9.27 -6.26
C LYS A 27 -13.46 9.98 -6.06
N ALA A 28 -13.26 10.64 -4.91
CA ALA A 28 -12.07 11.43 -4.62
C ALA A 28 -10.96 10.61 -3.95
N GLY A 29 -11.31 9.41 -3.47
CA GLY A 29 -10.41 8.50 -2.77
C GLY A 29 -9.83 9.09 -1.48
N VAL A 30 -8.84 8.41 -0.90
CA VAL A 30 -8.19 8.86 0.35
C VAL A 30 -7.42 10.17 0.18
N LYS A 31 -7.03 10.52 -1.07
CA LYS A 31 -6.40 11.81 -1.36
C LYS A 31 -7.38 12.97 -1.18
N GLY A 32 -8.60 12.88 -1.74
CA GLY A 32 -9.62 13.91 -1.54
C GLY A 32 -9.94 14.12 -0.06
N LEU A 33 -9.92 13.04 0.71
CA LEU A 33 -10.07 13.08 2.15
C LEU A 33 -8.95 13.87 2.85
N LYS A 34 -7.68 13.60 2.52
CA LYS A 34 -6.54 14.40 2.99
C LYS A 34 -6.67 15.87 2.60
N ASP A 35 -6.99 16.15 1.35
CA ASP A 35 -7.03 17.52 0.81
C ASP A 35 -8.21 18.34 1.37
N SER A 36 -9.29 17.68 1.82
CA SER A 36 -10.41 18.32 2.54
C SER A 36 -10.07 18.88 3.93
N GLY A 37 -8.86 18.61 4.45
CA GLY A 37 -8.42 19.12 5.75
C GLY A 37 -9.07 18.39 6.94
N LEU A 38 -9.25 17.08 6.84
CA LEU A 38 -9.82 16.26 7.91
C LEU A 38 -9.21 16.55 9.30
N LEU A 39 -10.08 16.71 10.29
CA LEU A 39 -9.70 16.82 11.70
C LEU A 39 -9.75 15.47 12.45
N LYS A 40 -10.53 14.50 11.93
CA LYS A 40 -10.70 13.17 12.52
C LYS A 40 -10.75 12.12 11.42
N ILE A 41 -10.10 10.99 11.64
CA ILE A 41 -10.09 9.85 10.71
C ILE A 41 -11.48 9.20 10.71
N PRO A 42 -12.12 8.99 9.55
CA PRO A 42 -13.37 8.26 9.46
C PRO A 42 -13.22 6.84 10.01
N ARG A 43 -14.21 6.39 10.78
CA ARG A 43 -14.18 5.08 11.45
C ARG A 43 -14.03 3.91 10.47
N ILE A 44 -14.39 4.06 9.19
CA ILE A 44 -14.18 3.02 8.15
C ILE A 44 -12.70 2.64 7.94
N PHE A 45 -11.77 3.55 8.28
CA PHE A 45 -10.31 3.35 8.20
C PHE A 45 -9.67 2.99 9.55
N VAL A 46 -10.45 2.94 10.64
CA VAL A 46 -9.94 2.56 11.96
C VAL A 46 -9.98 1.04 12.05
N ARG A 47 -8.79 0.43 12.22
CA ARG A 47 -8.67 -1.01 12.46
C ARG A 47 -9.15 -1.38 13.87
N PRO A 48 -9.82 -2.53 14.07
CA PRO A 48 -10.21 -3.01 15.39
C PRO A 48 -9.02 -3.15 16.34
N SER A 49 -9.26 -2.93 17.64
CA SER A 49 -8.22 -3.00 18.68
C SER A 49 -7.53 -4.36 18.78
N GLU A 50 -8.26 -5.42 18.47
CA GLU A 50 -7.79 -6.81 18.53
C GLU A 50 -6.70 -7.07 17.48
N GLU A 51 -6.85 -6.52 16.28
CA GLU A 51 -5.82 -6.61 15.22
C GLU A 51 -4.55 -5.84 15.60
N LEU A 52 -4.72 -4.64 16.15
CA LEU A 52 -3.60 -3.79 16.55
C LEU A 52 -2.81 -4.38 17.72
N ALA A 53 -3.51 -4.98 18.69
CA ALA A 53 -2.88 -5.64 19.83
C ALA A 53 -2.02 -6.84 19.40
N GLN A 54 -2.42 -7.55 18.36
CA GLN A 54 -1.68 -8.70 17.83
C GLN A 54 -0.34 -8.27 17.21
N GLU A 55 -0.31 -7.13 16.50
CA GLU A 55 0.92 -6.54 15.94
C GLU A 55 1.88 -6.06 17.04
N LEU A 56 1.38 -5.44 18.10
CA LEU A 56 2.20 -4.97 19.24
C LEU A 56 2.84 -6.12 20.03
N THR A 57 2.20 -7.29 20.03
CA THR A 57 2.69 -8.49 20.72
C THR A 57 3.64 -9.32 19.84
N CYS A 58 3.64 -9.05 18.52
CA CYS A 58 4.58 -9.66 17.59
C CYS A 58 5.99 -9.11 17.88
N LYS A 59 6.86 -9.95 18.44
CA LYS A 59 8.27 -9.61 18.57
C LYS A 59 8.77 -9.25 17.17
N LYS A 60 9.35 -8.06 16.99
CA LYS A 60 10.05 -7.67 15.76
C LYS A 60 11.20 -8.63 15.50
N THR A 61 10.90 -9.79 14.92
CA THR A 61 11.90 -10.59 14.25
C THR A 61 12.38 -9.75 13.08
N LEU A 62 13.69 -9.51 13.02
CA LEU A 62 14.31 -8.90 11.85
C LEU A 62 14.19 -9.92 10.72
N VAL A 63 13.11 -9.79 9.97
CA VAL A 63 12.80 -10.60 8.80
C VAL A 63 13.48 -9.90 7.63
N GLU A 64 14.62 -10.41 7.20
CA GLU A 64 15.35 -9.89 6.04
C GLU A 64 14.80 -10.54 4.77
N VAL A 65 14.21 -9.71 3.90
CA VAL A 65 13.68 -10.14 2.61
C VAL A 65 14.85 -10.54 1.70
N PRO A 66 14.79 -11.68 0.98
CA PRO A 66 15.85 -12.08 0.06
C PRO A 66 16.10 -11.01 -1.01
N VAL A 67 17.38 -10.72 -1.28
CA VAL A 67 17.82 -9.82 -2.35
C VAL A 67 18.58 -10.62 -3.40
N ILE A 68 18.14 -10.54 -4.66
CA ILE A 68 18.71 -11.27 -5.79
C ILE A 68 19.44 -10.30 -6.71
N ASP A 69 20.73 -10.57 -6.97
CA ASP A 69 21.56 -9.76 -7.86
C ASP A 69 21.59 -10.35 -9.28
N LEU A 70 21.15 -9.56 -10.27
CA LEU A 70 21.11 -9.98 -11.68
C LEU A 70 22.38 -9.64 -12.48
N SER A 71 23.40 -9.05 -11.86
CA SER A 71 24.64 -8.64 -12.55
C SER A 71 25.32 -9.76 -13.34
N GLY A 72 25.19 -11.02 -12.90
CA GLY A 72 25.76 -12.21 -13.52
C GLY A 72 24.85 -12.99 -14.49
N ILE A 73 23.64 -12.52 -14.78
CA ILE A 73 22.64 -13.33 -15.52
C ILE A 73 23.02 -13.63 -16.98
N GLN A 74 23.95 -12.85 -17.56
CA GLN A 74 24.42 -13.04 -18.93
C GLN A 74 25.42 -14.21 -19.05
N ASP A 75 26.03 -14.63 -17.95
CA ASP A 75 26.91 -15.80 -17.91
C ASP A 75 26.09 -17.10 -17.72
N THR A 76 26.56 -18.22 -18.26
CA THR A 76 25.81 -19.49 -18.17
C THR A 76 25.75 -20.02 -16.74
N ASP A 77 26.83 -19.90 -15.96
CA ASP A 77 26.87 -20.37 -14.58
C ASP A 77 26.23 -19.35 -13.64
N GLY A 78 26.44 -18.05 -13.89
CA GLY A 78 25.72 -16.97 -13.21
C GLY A 78 24.20 -17.08 -13.34
N ARG A 79 23.70 -17.36 -14.55
CA ARG A 79 22.27 -17.58 -14.80
C ARG A 79 21.69 -18.76 -14.01
N LYS A 80 22.40 -19.90 -13.95
CA LYS A 80 21.93 -21.06 -13.17
C LYS A 80 21.81 -20.72 -11.69
N ARG A 81 22.79 -19.98 -11.15
CA ARG A 81 22.77 -19.53 -9.76
C ARG A 81 21.59 -18.60 -9.48
N VAL A 82 21.38 -17.58 -10.30
CA VAL A 82 20.25 -16.64 -10.18
C VAL A 82 18.91 -17.38 -10.23
N LEU A 83 18.75 -18.32 -11.16
CA LEU A 83 17.52 -19.11 -11.28
C LEU A 83 17.24 -19.94 -10.01
N GLU A 84 18.27 -20.51 -9.40
CA GLU A 84 18.11 -21.25 -8.15
C GLU A 84 17.76 -20.32 -6.97
N GLU A 85 18.40 -19.16 -6.88
CA GLU A 85 18.06 -18.14 -5.87
C GLU A 85 16.60 -17.68 -6.01
N VAL A 86 16.13 -17.44 -7.25
CA VAL A 86 14.72 -17.11 -7.54
C VAL A 86 13.81 -18.25 -7.13
N ARG A 87 14.13 -19.50 -7.48
CA ARG A 87 13.33 -20.68 -7.11
C ARG A 87 13.16 -20.78 -5.60
N VAL A 88 14.26 -20.73 -4.86
CA VAL A 88 14.27 -20.85 -3.40
C VAL A 88 13.51 -19.69 -2.75
N ALA A 89 13.71 -18.46 -3.21
CA ALA A 89 13.00 -17.30 -2.69
C ALA A 89 11.49 -17.37 -2.97
N SER A 90 11.09 -17.76 -4.19
CA SER A 90 9.68 -17.97 -4.52
C SER A 90 9.02 -19.07 -3.69
N GLU A 91 9.70 -20.21 -3.47
CA GLU A 91 9.16 -21.33 -2.70
C GLU A 91 9.08 -21.03 -1.20
N THR A 92 10.07 -20.33 -0.64
CA THR A 92 10.20 -20.13 0.81
C THR A 92 9.51 -18.84 1.27
N TRP A 93 9.64 -17.77 0.50
CA TRP A 93 9.18 -16.43 0.87
C TRP A 93 7.96 -15.98 0.07
N GLY A 94 7.83 -16.40 -1.19
CA GLY A 94 6.80 -15.92 -2.11
C GLY A 94 7.06 -14.50 -2.65
N PHE A 95 8.08 -13.81 -2.16
CA PHE A 95 8.53 -12.50 -2.65
C PHE A 95 10.03 -12.29 -2.36
N PHE A 96 10.67 -11.40 -3.14
CA PHE A 96 12.08 -11.05 -3.03
C PHE A 96 12.34 -9.69 -3.67
N GLN A 97 13.47 -9.06 -3.34
CA GLN A 97 13.97 -7.86 -3.98
C GLN A 97 14.97 -8.22 -5.08
N VAL A 98 15.05 -7.38 -6.11
CA VAL A 98 15.97 -7.57 -7.24
C VAL A 98 16.85 -6.33 -7.38
N VAL A 99 18.16 -6.53 -7.49
CA VAL A 99 19.14 -5.47 -7.75
C VAL A 99 19.91 -5.74 -9.05
N ASN A 100 20.52 -4.70 -9.61
CA ASN A 100 21.25 -4.75 -10.89
C ASN A 100 20.43 -5.36 -12.04
N HIS A 101 19.12 -5.13 -12.06
CA HIS A 101 18.18 -5.62 -13.09
C HIS A 101 18.36 -4.97 -14.47
N GLY A 102 19.29 -4.02 -14.62
CA GLY A 102 19.60 -3.37 -15.91
C GLY A 102 18.59 -2.31 -16.37
N ILE A 103 17.58 -1.98 -15.56
CA ILE A 103 16.65 -0.88 -15.83
C ILE A 103 17.31 0.42 -15.35
N PRO A 104 17.47 1.45 -16.21
CA PRO A 104 18.08 2.71 -15.80
C PRO A 104 17.31 3.38 -14.66
N LEU A 105 18.03 3.96 -13.70
CA LEU A 105 17.42 4.69 -12.57
C LEU A 105 16.50 5.81 -13.03
N THR A 106 16.83 6.50 -14.13
CA THR A 106 16.00 7.56 -14.71
C THR A 106 14.61 7.10 -15.12
N VAL A 107 14.45 5.82 -15.49
CA VAL A 107 13.15 5.21 -15.82
C VAL A 107 12.34 4.99 -14.54
N LEU A 108 12.99 4.49 -13.47
CA LEU A 108 12.34 4.30 -12.17
C LEU A 108 11.92 5.63 -11.56
N ASP A 109 12.78 6.64 -11.60
CA ASP A 109 12.48 8.01 -11.15
C ASP A 109 11.32 8.60 -11.95
N GLY A 110 11.33 8.43 -13.27
CA GLY A 110 10.24 8.87 -14.15
C GLY A 110 8.92 8.17 -13.85
N MET A 111 8.95 6.88 -13.50
CA MET A 111 7.76 6.13 -13.07
C MET A 111 7.20 6.68 -11.75
N ILE A 112 8.05 6.87 -10.73
CA ILE A 112 7.65 7.44 -9.43
C ILE A 112 7.05 8.83 -9.63
N ASP A 113 7.72 9.69 -10.40
CA ASP A 113 7.23 11.04 -10.70
C ASP A 113 5.92 11.01 -11.49
N GLY A 114 5.77 10.10 -12.45
CA GLY A 114 4.54 9.90 -13.22
C GLY A 114 3.36 9.50 -12.33
N VAL A 115 3.56 8.52 -11.43
CA VAL A 115 2.55 8.09 -10.45
C VAL A 115 2.17 9.24 -9.51
N ARG A 116 3.16 10.00 -9.03
CA ARG A 116 2.91 11.17 -8.18
C ARG A 116 2.06 12.21 -8.92
N LYS A 117 2.50 12.63 -10.12
CA LYS A 117 1.79 13.62 -10.96
C LYS A 117 0.37 13.18 -11.25
N PHE A 118 0.17 11.91 -11.63
CA PHE A 118 -1.16 11.36 -11.85
C PHE A 118 -2.04 11.51 -10.61
N ASN A 119 -1.54 11.11 -9.43
CA ASN A 119 -2.33 11.21 -8.20
C ASN A 119 -2.63 12.67 -7.80
N GLU A 120 -1.71 13.59 -8.09
CA GLU A 120 -1.81 15.04 -7.85
C GLU A 120 -2.80 15.77 -8.77
N GLN A 121 -3.15 15.21 -9.92
CA GLN A 121 -4.18 15.74 -10.82
C GLN A 121 -5.56 15.86 -10.16
N ASP A 122 -6.39 16.72 -10.75
CA ASP A 122 -7.79 16.88 -10.37
C ASP A 122 -8.58 15.58 -10.58
N VAL A 123 -9.63 15.39 -9.77
CA VAL A 123 -10.47 14.18 -9.80
C VAL A 123 -11.09 13.95 -11.19
N GLU A 124 -11.49 15.03 -11.86
CA GLU A 124 -12.09 14.97 -13.20
C GLU A 124 -11.09 14.48 -14.25
N GLU A 125 -9.81 14.89 -14.16
CA GLU A 125 -8.77 14.42 -15.08
C GLU A 125 -8.46 12.94 -14.87
N LYS A 126 -8.36 12.50 -13.62
CA LYS A 126 -8.16 11.08 -13.28
C LYS A 126 -9.32 10.20 -13.74
N ARG A 127 -10.55 10.69 -13.68
CA ARG A 127 -11.75 9.96 -14.15
C ARG A 127 -11.72 9.68 -15.65
N ASN A 128 -11.08 10.53 -16.44
CA ASN A 128 -10.94 10.31 -17.88
C ASN A 128 -9.91 9.23 -18.22
N ILE A 129 -8.96 8.97 -17.31
CA ILE A 129 -7.86 8.00 -17.50
C ILE A 129 -8.25 6.61 -16.97
N ILE A 130 -9.01 6.55 -15.87
CA ILE A 130 -9.52 5.31 -15.29
C ILE A 130 -11.01 5.18 -15.65
N PRO A 131 -11.36 4.58 -16.80
CA PRO A 131 -12.76 4.35 -17.17
C PRO A 131 -13.33 3.25 -16.24
N GLY A 132 -13.86 3.65 -15.09
CA GLY A 132 -14.36 2.70 -14.10
C GLY A 132 -14.43 3.18 -12.66
N ILE A 133 -14.12 4.44 -12.35
CA ILE A 133 -14.40 4.99 -11.01
C ILE A 133 -15.94 5.03 -10.82
N GLY A 134 -16.56 3.89 -10.45
CA GLY A 134 -18.01 3.71 -10.46
C GLY A 134 -18.57 2.34 -10.87
N GLN A 135 -17.78 1.39 -11.40
CA GLN A 135 -18.25 0.01 -11.64
C GLN A 135 -17.19 -0.98 -11.14
N GLU A 136 -17.65 -1.94 -10.32
CA GLU A 136 -16.91 -3.02 -9.63
C GLU A 136 -15.37 -3.05 -9.77
N GLU A 137 -14.73 -2.73 -8.65
CA GLU A 137 -13.48 -3.31 -8.13
C GLU A 137 -12.29 -3.40 -9.10
N GLN A 138 -11.42 -2.38 -9.06
CA GLN A 138 -10.00 -2.57 -9.39
C GLN A 138 -9.12 -2.02 -8.28
N ASP A 139 -8.91 -2.86 -7.26
CA ASP A 139 -8.03 -2.63 -6.10
C ASP A 139 -6.53 -2.70 -6.41
N PHE A 140 -6.13 -2.80 -7.68
CA PHE A 140 -4.72 -3.01 -8.04
C PHE A 140 -3.82 -1.77 -7.87
N THR A 141 -4.39 -0.56 -7.88
CA THR A 141 -3.58 0.66 -7.80
C THR A 141 -3.06 0.92 -6.38
N ALA A 142 -3.77 0.46 -5.34
CA ALA A 142 -3.34 0.64 -3.95
C ALA A 142 -2.15 -0.25 -3.58
N VAL A 143 -2.10 -1.48 -4.12
CA VAL A 143 -1.04 -2.46 -3.83
C VAL A 143 0.32 -1.99 -4.38
N MET A 144 0.35 -1.41 -5.58
CA MET A 144 1.63 -1.03 -6.20
C MET A 144 2.25 0.22 -5.57
N ILE A 145 1.44 1.17 -5.09
CA ILE A 145 1.94 2.39 -4.45
C ILE A 145 2.49 2.09 -3.04
N CYS A 146 1.85 1.20 -2.28
CA CYS A 146 2.30 0.84 -0.93
C CYS A 146 3.69 0.16 -0.96
N SER A 147 3.91 -0.73 -1.93
CA SER A 147 5.21 -1.43 -2.06
C SER A 147 6.36 -0.48 -2.45
N CYS A 148 6.10 0.57 -3.25
CA CYS A 148 7.12 1.55 -3.61
C CYS A 148 7.42 2.56 -2.49
N GLN A 149 6.43 2.95 -1.68
CA GLN A 149 6.62 3.96 -0.64
C GLN A 149 7.39 3.41 0.58
N GLU A 150 7.24 2.13 0.92
CA GLU A 150 7.99 1.50 2.02
C GLU A 150 9.46 1.24 1.65
N LEU A 151 9.76 0.95 0.38
CA LEU A 151 11.14 0.75 -0.10
C LEU A 151 11.99 2.03 -0.08
N LEU A 152 11.38 3.22 -0.17
CA LEU A 152 12.12 4.49 -0.14
C LEU A 152 12.35 5.03 1.28
N ALA A 153 11.62 4.54 2.29
CA ALA A 153 11.81 4.93 3.69
C ALA A 153 12.91 4.10 4.38
N GLY A 154 13.17 2.89 3.91
CA GLY A 154 14.29 2.04 4.35
C GLY A 154 15.48 2.22 3.42
N GLY A 155 16.21 3.33 3.57
CA GLY A 155 17.45 3.57 2.83
C GLY A 155 18.34 2.32 2.82
N ILE A 156 18.62 1.82 1.62
CA ILE A 156 19.58 0.73 1.40
C ILE A 156 20.95 1.26 1.85
N PRO A 157 21.69 0.57 2.74
CA PRO A 157 23.07 0.91 3.05
C PRO A 157 24.00 0.75 1.84
#